data_AF-G9KV73-F1
#
_entry.id   AF-G9KV73-F1
#
_cell.length_a   1.000
_cell.length_b   1.000
_cell.length_c   1.000
_cell.angle_alpha   90.00
_cell.angle_beta   90.00
_cell.angle_gamma   90.00
#
_symmetry.space_group_name_H-M   'P 1'
#
loop_
_entity.id
_entity.type
_entity.pdbx_description
1 polymer ?
#
loop_
_entity_poly.entity_id
_entity_poly.type
_entity_poly.pdbx_seq_one_letter_code
_entity_poly.pdbx_strand_id
1 'polypeptide(L)'
;DQFEVLERHTQWGLDLLDRYVKFVKERTEVEQAYAKQLRSLVKKYLPKRPSKDDPESKFSQQQSFVQILQEVNDFAGQRELVAENLSVRVCLELAKYSQEMKQERKMHFQEGRRAQQQLESGFKQLENSKRKFERDCREAEKAAQTAERLDQDINATKADVEKAKQQAHLRSHMAEESKNEYAAQLQRFNRDQSHFYFSQMPQIFDKLQDMDERRAAHLGAGYGLLSEAELQVVPIIAKCLEGMKVAADAVDAKNDSQVLIELHKSGFARPGDVEFEDFSQPMNRVPSDSSLGTPSDGRPELRGSGRSRAKRWPFGKRNKT
;
A
#
# COMPACT_ATOMS: atom_id res chain seq x y z
N ASP A 1 -1.71 18.38 33.05
CA ASP A 1 -2.67 19.35 32.47
C ASP A 1 -2.80 19.20 30.95
N GLN A 2 -1.76 18.80 30.21
CA GLN A 2 -1.77 18.68 28.74
C GLN A 2 -2.47 17.44 28.14
N PHE A 3 -3.48 16.86 28.81
CA PHE A 3 -4.14 15.61 28.37
C PHE A 3 -4.80 15.76 26.97
N GLU A 4 -5.47 16.88 26.72
CA GLU A 4 -6.12 17.19 25.43
C GLU A 4 -5.12 17.48 24.30
N VAL A 5 -3.93 18.00 24.63
CA VAL A 5 -2.86 18.22 23.66
C VAL A 5 -2.31 16.88 23.18
N LEU A 6 -2.06 15.95 24.10
CA LEU A 6 -1.67 14.58 23.74
C LEU A 6 -2.76 13.87 22.93
N GLU A 7 -4.03 14.08 23.26
CA GLU A 7 -5.15 13.52 22.49
C GLU A 7 -5.11 13.98 21.03
N ARG A 8 -4.92 15.29 20.79
CA ARG A 8 -4.79 15.83 19.44
C ARG A 8 -3.52 15.38 18.73
N HIS A 9 -2.37 15.39 19.42
CA HIS A 9 -1.09 14.99 18.84
C HIS A 9 -1.09 13.52 18.39
N THR A 10 -1.51 12.62 19.28
CA THR A 10 -1.56 11.18 18.98
C THR A 10 -2.57 10.86 17.87
N GLN A 11 -3.68 11.61 17.76
CA GLN A 11 -4.61 11.49 16.65
C GLN A 11 -3.97 11.94 15.33
N TRP A 12 -3.31 13.10 15.33
CA TRP A 12 -2.59 13.60 14.16
C TRP A 12 -1.54 12.59 13.65
N GLY A 13 -0.81 11.94 14.56
CA GLY A 13 0.18 10.93 14.17
C GLY A 13 -0.44 9.69 13.52
N LEU A 14 -1.64 9.28 13.94
CA LEU A 14 -2.42 8.22 13.28
C LEU A 14 -2.95 8.68 11.91
N ASP A 15 -3.44 9.91 11.82
CA ASP A 15 -3.93 10.48 10.55
C ASP A 15 -2.81 10.60 9.51
N LEU A 16 -1.59 10.93 9.94
CA LEU A 16 -0.40 10.96 9.10
C LEU A 16 -0.04 9.54 8.61
N LEU A 17 -0.09 8.55 9.50
CA LEU A 17 0.17 7.16 9.14
C LEU A 17 -0.85 6.64 8.12
N ASP A 18 -2.14 6.90 8.33
CA ASP A 18 -3.20 6.53 7.39
C ASP A 18 -3.05 7.25 6.03
N ARG A 19 -2.64 8.53 6.05
CA ARG A 19 -2.36 9.31 4.84
C ARG A 19 -1.20 8.70 4.05
N TYR A 20 -0.14 8.27 4.75
CA TYR A 20 0.98 7.60 4.10
C TYR A 20 0.55 6.27 3.46
N VAL A 21 -0.21 5.44 4.17
CA VAL A 21 -0.78 4.20 3.61
C VAL A 21 -1.60 4.47 2.35
N LYS A 22 -2.44 5.51 2.36
CA LYS A 22 -3.23 5.91 1.20
C LYS A 22 -2.34 6.35 0.03
N PHE A 23 -1.32 7.17 0.31
CA PHE A 23 -0.34 7.59 -0.70
C PHE A 23 0.35 6.37 -1.34
N VAL A 24 0.83 5.42 -0.55
CA VAL A 24 1.51 4.23 -1.08
C VAL A 24 0.54 3.34 -1.87
N LYS A 25 -0.71 3.26 -1.46
CA LYS A 25 -1.75 2.56 -2.23
C LYS A 25 -1.95 3.18 -3.61
N GLU A 26 -2.10 4.50 -3.69
CA GLU A 26 -2.22 5.21 -4.98
C GLU A 26 -0.95 5.04 -5.83
N ARG A 27 0.23 5.09 -5.20
CA ARG A 27 1.53 4.80 -5.85
C ARG A 27 1.59 3.39 -6.44
N THR A 28 1.07 2.38 -5.74
CA THR A 28 0.94 0.99 -6.21
C THR A 28 0.01 0.89 -7.42
N GLU A 29 -1.13 1.57 -7.40
CA GLU A 29 -2.08 1.57 -8.52
C GLU A 29 -1.48 2.19 -9.79
N VAL A 30 -0.72 3.28 -9.64
CA VAL A 30 0.06 3.89 -10.74
C VAL A 30 1.06 2.90 -11.32
N GLU A 31 1.78 2.16 -10.47
CA GLU A 31 2.77 1.17 -10.90
C GLU A 31 2.14 0.02 -11.68
N GLN A 32 1.03 -0.52 -11.19
CA GLN A 32 0.29 -1.59 -11.86
C GLN A 32 -0.25 -1.13 -13.22
N ALA A 33 -0.77 0.09 -13.29
CA ALA A 33 -1.26 0.67 -14.53
C ALA A 33 -0.14 0.84 -15.57
N TYR A 34 1.05 1.26 -15.13
CA TYR A 34 2.23 1.38 -15.98
C TYR A 34 2.68 0.02 -16.52
N ALA A 35 2.89 -0.97 -15.63
CA ALA A 35 3.31 -2.30 -16.02
C ALA A 35 2.31 -2.98 -16.98
N LYS A 36 1.01 -2.85 -16.72
CA LYS A 36 -0.05 -3.36 -17.60
C LYS A 36 -0.01 -2.74 -19.00
N GLN A 37 0.29 -1.45 -19.10
CA GLN A 37 0.44 -0.77 -20.39
C GLN A 37 1.67 -1.28 -21.14
N LEU A 38 2.79 -1.54 -20.44
CA LEU A 38 3.97 -2.16 -21.04
C LEU A 38 3.70 -3.58 -21.55
N ARG A 39 3.04 -4.43 -20.75
CA ARG A 39 2.63 -5.79 -21.17
C ARG A 39 1.75 -5.75 -22.42
N SER A 40 0.80 -4.81 -22.44
CA SER A 40 -0.11 -4.62 -23.58
C SER A 40 0.64 -4.15 -24.83
N LEU A 41 1.61 -3.25 -24.66
CA LEU A 41 2.49 -2.78 -25.72
C LEU A 41 3.30 -3.94 -26.30
N VAL A 42 3.99 -4.71 -25.46
CA VAL A 42 4.77 -5.88 -25.89
C VAL A 42 3.88 -6.86 -26.66
N LYS A 43 2.72 -7.24 -26.12
CA LYS A 43 1.78 -8.16 -26.76
C LYS A 43 1.28 -7.66 -28.11
N LYS A 44 1.16 -6.35 -28.31
CA LYS A 44 0.73 -5.74 -29.57
C LYS A 44 1.76 -5.92 -30.68
N TYR A 45 3.05 -5.86 -30.35
CA TYR A 45 4.15 -5.92 -31.31
C TYR A 45 4.80 -7.30 -31.42
N LEU A 46 4.54 -8.21 -30.48
CA LEU A 46 5.00 -9.59 -30.57
C LEU A 46 4.38 -10.29 -31.80
N PRO A 47 5.14 -11.08 -32.58
CA PRO A 47 4.61 -11.82 -33.72
C PRO A 47 3.46 -12.77 -33.32
N LYS A 48 2.29 -12.62 -33.95
CA LYS A 48 1.07 -13.39 -33.61
C LYS A 48 1.19 -14.89 -33.90
N ARG A 49 2.12 -15.29 -34.77
CA ARG A 49 2.43 -16.69 -35.07
C ARG A 49 3.94 -16.84 -35.19
N PRO A 50 4.60 -17.56 -34.25
CA PRO A 50 5.94 -18.08 -34.50
C PRO A 50 5.80 -19.27 -35.45
N SER A 51 5.50 -19.00 -36.72
CA SER A 51 5.60 -20.02 -37.74
C SER A 51 7.08 -20.35 -37.87
N LYS A 52 7.48 -21.59 -37.55
CA LYS A 52 8.85 -22.08 -37.81
C LYS A 52 9.27 -21.90 -39.27
N ASP A 53 8.29 -21.73 -40.16
CA ASP A 53 8.47 -21.52 -41.59
C ASP A 53 8.36 -20.05 -42.02
N ASP A 54 8.21 -19.09 -41.09
CA ASP A 54 8.24 -17.66 -41.45
C ASP A 54 9.68 -17.25 -41.81
N PRO A 55 9.97 -16.97 -43.09
CA PRO A 55 11.31 -16.56 -43.50
C PRO A 55 11.75 -15.27 -42.82
N GLU A 56 10.83 -14.39 -42.40
CA GLU A 56 11.16 -13.14 -41.71
C GLU A 56 11.80 -13.37 -40.34
N SER A 57 11.49 -14.49 -39.67
CA SER A 57 12.05 -14.83 -38.36
C SER A 57 13.55 -15.21 -38.40
N LYS A 58 14.11 -15.44 -39.59
CA LYS A 58 15.52 -15.82 -39.80
C LYS A 58 16.47 -14.61 -39.84
N PHE A 59 15.94 -13.41 -40.03
CA PHE A 59 16.75 -12.19 -40.06
C PHE A 59 17.09 -11.72 -38.65
N SER A 60 18.35 -11.35 -38.43
CA SER A 60 18.86 -10.83 -37.17
C SER A 60 18.10 -9.56 -36.73
N GLN A 61 17.67 -8.72 -37.67
CA GLN A 61 16.82 -7.55 -37.40
C GLN A 61 15.52 -7.93 -36.67
N GLN A 62 14.81 -8.95 -37.17
CA GLN A 62 13.54 -9.41 -36.57
C GLN A 62 13.78 -10.09 -35.22
N GLN A 63 14.83 -10.91 -35.11
CA GLN A 63 15.19 -11.59 -33.86
C GLN A 63 15.54 -10.58 -32.76
N SER A 64 16.34 -9.56 -33.10
CA SER A 64 16.75 -8.50 -32.17
C SER A 64 15.54 -7.70 -31.68
N PHE A 65 14.60 -7.38 -32.56
CA PHE A 65 13.36 -6.72 -32.14
C PHE A 65 12.54 -7.58 -31.16
N VAL A 66 12.41 -8.88 -31.42
CA VAL A 66 11.71 -9.81 -30.51
C VAL A 66 12.43 -9.91 -29.16
N GLN A 67 13.77 -9.93 -29.14
CA GLN A 67 14.55 -9.92 -27.90
C GLN A 67 14.32 -8.63 -27.10
N ILE A 68 14.33 -7.46 -27.75
CA ILE A 68 14.02 -6.19 -27.08
C ILE A 68 12.60 -6.23 -26.48
N LEU A 69 11.61 -6.74 -27.22
CA LEU A 69 10.24 -6.90 -26.71
C LEU A 69 10.18 -7.82 -25.48
N GLN A 70 11.00 -8.88 -25.44
CA GLN A 70 11.12 -9.76 -24.28
C GLN A 70 11.72 -9.03 -23.07
N GLU A 71 12.78 -8.23 -23.26
CA GLU A 71 13.37 -7.45 -22.17
C GLU A 71 12.41 -6.38 -21.62
N VAL A 72 11.62 -5.73 -22.48
CA VAL A 72 10.54 -4.81 -22.03
C VAL A 72 9.46 -5.57 -21.25
N ASN A 73 9.17 -6.81 -21.64
CA ASN A 73 8.21 -7.66 -20.94
C ASN A 73 8.71 -8.01 -19.53
N ASP A 74 9.98 -8.37 -19.41
CA ASP A 74 10.60 -8.75 -18.13
C ASP A 74 10.76 -7.52 -17.21
N PHE A 75 11.08 -6.36 -17.78
CA PHE A 75 11.04 -5.07 -17.08
C PHE A 75 9.65 -4.77 -16.50
N ALA A 76 8.58 -4.99 -17.28
CA ALA A 76 7.21 -4.82 -16.77
C ALA A 76 6.93 -5.74 -15.58
N GLY A 77 7.46 -6.97 -15.58
CA GLY A 77 7.38 -7.88 -14.44
C GLY A 77 8.07 -7.36 -13.18
N GLN A 78 9.19 -6.66 -13.33
CA GLN A 78 9.86 -6.01 -12.18
C GLN A 78 9.01 -4.88 -11.61
N ARG A 79 8.30 -4.11 -12.45
CA ARG A 79 7.37 -3.08 -11.99
C ARG A 79 6.16 -3.66 -11.27
N GLU A 80 5.62 -4.78 -11.75
CA GLU A 80 4.58 -5.56 -11.05
C GLU A 80 5.06 -6.02 -9.67
N LEU A 81 6.30 -6.49 -9.55
CA LEU A 81 6.89 -6.92 -8.28
C LEU A 81 7.04 -5.75 -7.27
N VAL A 82 7.44 -4.56 -7.73
CA VAL A 82 7.45 -3.36 -6.87
C VAL A 82 6.05 -3.08 -6.33
N ALA A 83 5.05 -3.09 -7.21
CA ALA A 83 3.67 -2.84 -6.82
C ALA A 83 3.15 -3.85 -5.78
N GLU A 84 3.43 -5.15 -5.98
CA GLU A 84 3.06 -6.21 -5.04
C GLU A 84 3.74 -6.02 -3.68
N ASN A 85 5.05 -5.76 -3.67
CA ASN A 85 5.82 -5.51 -2.45
C ASN A 85 5.26 -4.31 -1.66
N LEU A 86 4.98 -3.18 -2.33
CA LEU A 86 4.38 -2.01 -1.70
C LEU A 86 2.98 -2.31 -1.16
N SER A 87 2.17 -3.05 -1.91
CA SER A 87 0.82 -3.43 -1.48
C SER A 87 0.82 -4.29 -0.21
N VAL A 88 1.73 -5.26 -0.11
CA VAL A 88 1.76 -6.18 1.02
C VAL A 88 2.53 -5.57 2.19
N ARG A 89 3.81 -5.24 1.98
CA ARG A 89 4.72 -4.88 3.07
C ARG A 89 4.44 -3.49 3.65
N VAL A 90 3.83 -2.61 2.87
CA VAL A 90 3.51 -1.26 3.33
C VAL A 90 2.02 -1.13 3.57
N CYS A 91 1.18 -1.28 2.53
CA CYS A 91 -0.24 -0.98 2.68
C CYS A 91 -0.96 -1.91 3.66
N LEU A 92 -0.77 -3.23 3.55
CA LEU A 92 -1.46 -4.19 4.41
C LEU A 92 -0.94 -4.13 5.86
N GLU A 93 0.38 -4.21 6.04
CA GLU A 93 1.00 -4.22 7.36
C GLU A 93 0.77 -2.92 8.13
N LEU A 94 1.00 -1.75 7.50
CA LEU A 94 0.76 -0.48 8.19
C LEU A 94 -0.73 -0.21 8.44
N ALA A 95 -1.63 -0.67 7.57
CA ALA A 95 -3.07 -0.55 7.82
C ALA A 95 -3.49 -1.38 9.04
N LYS A 96 -2.97 -2.60 9.17
CA LYS A 96 -3.21 -3.45 10.34
C LYS A 96 -2.66 -2.80 11.61
N TYR A 97 -1.39 -2.36 11.56
CA TYR A 97 -0.74 -1.69 12.67
C TYR A 97 -1.48 -0.39 13.09
N SER A 98 -1.99 0.39 12.14
CA SER A 98 -2.85 1.57 12.41
C SER A 98 -4.04 1.22 13.30
N GLN A 99 -4.72 0.09 13.04
CA GLN A 99 -5.88 -0.34 13.83
C GLN A 99 -5.50 -0.73 15.24
N GLU A 100 -4.38 -1.44 15.40
CA GLU A 100 -3.83 -1.81 16.72
C GLU A 100 -3.52 -0.55 17.54
N MET A 101 -2.84 0.43 16.93
CA MET A 101 -2.50 1.69 17.59
C MET A 101 -3.73 2.54 17.91
N LYS A 102 -4.77 2.54 17.07
CA LYS A 102 -6.06 3.20 17.37
C LYS A 102 -6.74 2.60 18.59
N GLN A 103 -6.71 1.27 18.71
CA GLN A 103 -7.29 0.57 19.85
C GLN A 103 -6.47 0.82 21.12
N GLU A 104 -5.15 0.71 21.05
CA GLU A 104 -4.24 0.98 22.17
C GLU A 104 -4.41 2.41 22.69
N ARG A 105 -4.39 3.41 21.78
CA ARG A 105 -4.65 4.82 22.09
C ARG A 105 -5.96 4.99 22.84
N LYS A 106 -7.04 4.38 22.35
CA LYS A 106 -8.37 4.47 22.99
C LYS A 106 -8.34 3.92 24.41
N MET A 107 -7.63 2.82 24.67
CA MET A 107 -7.51 2.24 26.01
C MET A 107 -6.81 3.20 26.98
N HIS A 108 -5.66 3.75 26.59
CA HIS A 108 -4.89 4.69 27.44
C HIS A 108 -5.69 5.96 27.76
N PHE A 109 -6.40 6.54 26.78
CA PHE A 109 -7.27 7.70 27.03
C PHE A 109 -8.48 7.37 27.91
N GLN A 110 -9.05 6.17 27.79
CA GLN A 110 -10.11 5.73 28.70
C GLN A 110 -9.62 5.56 30.14
N GLU A 111 -8.40 5.04 30.33
CA GLU A 111 -7.76 4.95 31.64
C GLU A 111 -7.58 6.35 32.25
N GLY A 112 -7.07 7.31 31.47
CA GLY A 112 -6.93 8.71 31.89
C GLY A 112 -8.25 9.38 32.28
N ARG A 113 -9.29 9.22 31.47
CA ARG A 113 -10.62 9.77 31.76
C ARG A 113 -11.24 9.17 33.02
N ARG A 114 -11.05 7.86 33.27
CA ARG A 114 -11.50 7.21 34.51
C ARG A 114 -10.78 7.78 35.73
N ALA A 115 -9.48 8.00 35.65
CA ALA A 115 -8.71 8.62 36.73
C ALA A 115 -9.20 10.04 37.03
N GLN A 116 -9.45 10.86 35.99
CA GLN A 116 -10.00 12.21 36.14
C GLN A 116 -11.39 12.20 36.79
N GLN A 117 -12.29 11.31 36.34
CA GLN A 117 -13.62 11.16 36.91
C GLN A 117 -13.59 10.72 38.38
N GLN A 118 -12.66 9.84 38.75
CA GLN A 118 -12.48 9.40 40.13
C GLN A 118 -12.03 10.55 41.02
N LEU A 119 -11.05 11.36 40.58
CA LEU A 119 -10.60 12.53 41.32
C LEU A 119 -11.72 13.58 41.46
N GLU A 120 -12.46 13.85 40.38
CA GLU A 120 -13.56 14.81 40.41
C GLU A 120 -14.71 14.35 41.33
N SER A 121 -15.02 13.05 41.36
CA SER A 121 -15.98 12.48 42.31
C SER A 121 -15.51 12.68 43.76
N GLY A 122 -14.21 12.45 44.04
CA GLY A 122 -13.61 12.74 45.34
C GLY A 122 -13.70 14.22 45.72
N PHE A 123 -13.46 15.12 44.78
CA PHE A 123 -13.59 16.57 45.01
C PHE A 123 -15.04 16.97 45.34
N LYS A 124 -16.03 16.40 44.66
CA LYS A 124 -17.46 16.63 44.97
C LYS A 124 -17.83 16.14 46.37
N GLN A 125 -17.30 15.00 46.81
CA GLN A 125 -17.48 14.51 48.19
C GLN A 125 -16.89 15.50 49.21
N LEU A 126 -15.67 15.98 48.96
CA LEU A 126 -15.02 17.00 49.79
C LEU A 126 -15.86 18.28 49.88
N GLU A 127 -16.28 18.84 48.75
CA GLU A 127 -17.10 20.06 48.70
C GLU A 127 -18.44 19.89 49.43
N ASN A 128 -19.09 18.73 49.29
CA ASN A 128 -20.33 18.45 50.02
C ASN A 128 -20.11 18.39 51.54
N SER A 129 -19.04 17.72 52.00
CA SER A 129 -18.69 17.66 53.43
C SER A 129 -18.35 19.04 54.00
N LYS A 130 -17.62 19.87 53.25
CA LYS A 130 -17.29 21.25 53.59
C LYS A 130 -18.54 22.11 53.75
N ARG A 131 -19.47 22.05 52.79
CA ARG A 131 -20.74 22.80 52.85
C ARG A 131 -21.63 22.35 54.01
N LYS A 132 -21.65 21.05 54.32
CA LYS A 132 -22.37 20.52 55.49
C LYS A 132 -21.78 21.09 56.77
N PHE A 133 -20.46 21.03 56.93
CA PHE A 133 -19.77 21.59 58.08
C PHE A 133 -20.04 23.10 58.24
N GLU A 134 -19.94 23.88 57.16
CA GLU A 134 -20.24 25.31 57.19
C GLU A 134 -21.69 25.60 57.64
N ARG A 135 -22.66 24.83 57.15
CA ARG A 135 -24.06 24.98 57.58
C ARG A 135 -24.23 24.62 59.06
N ASP A 136 -23.69 23.48 59.49
CA ASP A 136 -23.86 22.99 60.86
C ASP A 136 -23.17 23.94 61.86
N CYS A 137 -22.04 24.57 61.51
CA CYS A 137 -21.44 25.67 62.28
C CYS A 137 -22.37 26.88 62.43
N ARG A 138 -22.95 27.37 61.33
CA ARG A 138 -23.89 28.50 61.38
C ARG A 138 -25.13 28.19 62.23
N GLU A 139 -25.61 26.95 62.21
CA GLU A 139 -26.73 26.51 63.04
C GLU A 139 -26.35 26.43 64.52
N ALA A 140 -25.14 25.95 64.84
CA ALA A 140 -24.60 25.95 66.19
C ALA A 140 -24.42 27.36 66.76
N GLU A 141 -23.86 28.30 65.97
CA GLU A 141 -23.72 29.70 66.35
C GLU A 141 -25.08 30.36 66.65
N LYS A 142 -26.08 30.16 65.79
CA LYS A 142 -27.44 30.68 66.00
C LYS A 142 -28.09 30.10 67.26
N ALA A 143 -27.92 28.80 67.51
CA ALA A 143 -28.46 28.14 68.70
C ALA A 143 -27.77 28.65 69.97
N ALA A 144 -26.45 28.84 69.95
CA ALA A 144 -25.68 29.41 71.04
C ALA A 144 -26.12 30.85 71.37
N GLN A 145 -26.25 31.72 70.36
CA GLN A 145 -26.75 33.10 70.53
C GLN A 145 -28.18 33.14 71.08
N THR A 146 -29.03 32.19 70.72
CA THR A 146 -30.41 32.11 71.23
C THR A 146 -30.43 31.67 72.69
N ALA A 147 -29.61 30.68 73.05
CA ALA A 147 -29.47 30.22 74.43
C ALA A 147 -28.90 31.34 75.32
N GLU A 148 -27.86 32.06 74.87
CA GLU A 148 -27.27 33.19 75.59
C GLU A 148 -28.27 34.33 75.80
N ARG A 149 -29.05 34.68 74.77
CA ARG A 149 -30.09 35.72 74.88
C ARG A 149 -31.18 35.36 75.90
N LEU A 150 -31.64 34.10 75.90
CA LEU A 150 -32.65 33.63 76.85
C LEU A 150 -32.11 33.55 78.28
N ASP A 151 -30.83 33.18 78.45
CA ASP A 151 -30.17 33.13 79.76
C ASP A 151 -30.03 34.53 80.40
N GLN A 152 -29.91 35.57 79.57
CA GLN A 152 -29.85 36.97 79.99
C GLN A 152 -31.23 37.64 80.15
N ASP A 153 -32.31 37.01 79.69
CA ASP A 153 -33.66 37.56 79.78
C ASP A 153 -34.27 37.26 81.16
N ILE A 154 -34.46 38.34 81.94
CA ILE A 154 -35.04 38.29 83.30
C ILE A 154 -36.46 37.72 83.29
N ASN A 155 -37.15 37.76 82.16
CA ASN A 155 -38.53 37.26 82.01
C ASN A 155 -38.60 35.82 81.49
N ALA A 156 -37.48 35.20 81.09
CA ALA A 156 -37.47 33.85 80.58
C ALA A 156 -37.64 32.82 81.71
N THR A 157 -38.37 31.73 81.43
CA THR A 157 -38.51 30.65 82.41
C THR A 157 -37.26 29.78 82.45
N LYS A 158 -36.95 29.20 83.62
CA LYS A 158 -35.83 28.24 83.76
C LYS A 158 -35.94 27.06 82.78
N ALA A 159 -37.16 26.64 82.45
CA ALA A 159 -37.41 25.56 81.49
C ALA A 159 -37.06 25.96 80.06
N ASP A 160 -37.37 27.20 79.66
CA ASP A 160 -37.05 27.71 78.31
C ASP A 160 -35.54 27.90 78.11
N VAL A 161 -34.85 28.39 79.14
CA VAL A 161 -33.38 28.51 79.15
C VAL A 161 -32.73 27.13 79.02
N GLU A 162 -33.15 26.16 79.83
CA GLU A 162 -32.61 24.80 79.80
C GLU A 162 -32.84 24.12 78.45
N LYS A 163 -34.03 24.28 77.88
CA LYS A 163 -34.35 23.78 76.53
C LYS A 163 -33.47 24.40 75.45
N ALA A 164 -33.21 25.71 75.53
CA ALA A 164 -32.34 26.39 74.58
C ALA A 164 -30.87 25.96 74.72
N LYS A 165 -30.38 25.74 75.94
CA LYS A 165 -29.04 25.20 76.21
C LYS A 165 -28.87 23.78 75.67
N GLN A 166 -29.85 22.90 75.91
CA GLN A 166 -29.82 21.53 75.35
C GLN A 166 -29.78 21.54 73.81
N GLN A 167 -30.57 22.42 73.18
CA GLN A 167 -30.53 22.59 71.72
C GLN A 167 -29.19 23.12 71.22
N ALA A 168 -28.57 24.07 71.93
CA ALA A 168 -27.24 24.58 71.60
C ALA A 168 -26.16 23.49 71.71
N HIS A 169 -26.18 22.68 72.76
CA HIS A 169 -25.27 21.54 72.92
C HIS A 169 -25.45 20.50 71.81
N LEU A 170 -26.69 20.16 71.45
CA LEU A 170 -26.97 19.25 70.34
C LEU A 170 -26.39 19.78 69.02
N ARG A 171 -26.62 21.06 68.70
CA ARG A 171 -26.10 21.67 67.46
C ARG A 171 -24.57 21.78 67.46
N SER A 172 -23.96 22.05 68.62
CA SER A 172 -22.49 22.02 68.76
C SER A 172 -21.92 20.63 68.52
N HIS A 173 -22.57 19.56 69.01
CA HIS A 173 -22.13 18.19 68.76
C HIS A 173 -22.20 17.84 67.26
N MET A 174 -23.31 18.19 66.57
CA MET A 174 -23.46 17.99 65.13
C MET A 174 -22.40 18.74 64.31
N ALA A 175 -22.04 19.95 64.73
CA ALA A 175 -20.96 20.72 64.10
C ALA A 175 -19.60 20.02 64.26
N GLU A 176 -19.29 19.46 65.43
CA GLU A 176 -18.04 18.72 65.64
C GLU A 176 -18.00 17.40 64.85
N GLU A 177 -19.12 16.67 64.74
CA GLU A 177 -19.21 15.49 63.88
C GLU A 177 -18.96 15.84 62.40
N SER A 178 -19.59 16.91 61.90
CA SER A 178 -19.42 17.35 60.51
C SER A 178 -18.00 17.89 60.22
N LYS A 179 -17.34 18.49 61.21
CA LYS A 179 -15.94 18.89 61.16
C LYS A 179 -15.01 17.69 61.00
N ASN A 180 -15.24 16.63 61.79
CA ASN A 180 -14.45 15.40 61.72
C ASN A 180 -14.63 14.71 60.36
N GLU A 181 -15.85 14.64 59.84
CA GLU A 181 -16.12 14.13 58.49
C GLU A 181 -15.41 14.96 57.41
N TYR A 182 -15.51 16.29 57.47
CA TYR A 182 -14.82 17.17 56.53
C TYR A 182 -13.29 16.99 56.58
N ALA A 183 -12.71 16.92 57.78
CA ALA A 183 -11.27 16.69 57.96
C ALA A 183 -10.82 15.34 57.37
N ALA A 184 -11.60 14.28 57.59
CA ALA A 184 -11.34 12.95 57.02
C ALA A 184 -11.41 12.97 55.48
N GLN A 185 -12.46 13.59 54.90
CA GLN A 185 -12.58 13.72 53.44
C GLN A 185 -11.45 14.57 52.86
N LEU A 186 -11.01 15.63 53.54
CA LEU A 186 -9.90 16.48 53.10
C LEU A 186 -8.59 15.70 53.06
N GLN A 187 -8.27 14.94 54.11
CA GLN A 187 -7.06 14.11 54.14
C GLN A 187 -7.08 13.07 53.02
N ARG A 188 -8.22 12.40 52.82
CA ARG A 188 -8.40 11.42 51.75
C ARG A 188 -8.23 12.06 50.37
N PHE A 189 -8.90 13.17 50.11
CA PHE A 189 -8.82 13.86 48.83
C PHE A 189 -7.39 14.33 48.52
N ASN A 190 -6.69 14.90 49.50
CA ASN A 190 -5.30 15.33 49.30
C ASN A 190 -4.37 14.16 48.95
N ARG A 191 -4.56 13.00 49.59
CA ARG A 191 -3.81 11.78 49.26
C ARG A 191 -4.11 11.31 47.85
N ASP A 192 -5.38 11.23 47.48
CA ASP A 192 -5.81 10.76 46.16
C ASP A 192 -5.38 11.75 45.06
N GLN A 193 -5.43 13.06 45.32
CA GLN A 193 -4.92 14.12 44.45
C GLN A 193 -3.40 14.00 44.25
N SER A 194 -2.64 13.80 45.32
CA SER A 194 -1.19 13.57 45.23
C SER A 194 -0.89 12.33 44.38
N HIS A 195 -1.58 11.21 44.64
CA HIS A 195 -1.39 9.99 43.86
C HIS A 195 -1.73 10.20 42.37
N PHE A 196 -2.83 10.91 42.09
CA PHE A 196 -3.25 11.23 40.73
C PHE A 196 -2.17 11.99 39.95
N TYR A 197 -1.63 13.08 40.51
CA TYR A 197 -0.67 13.93 39.79
C TYR A 197 0.76 13.38 39.78
N PHE A 198 1.20 12.70 40.85
CA PHE A 198 2.58 12.24 40.96
C PHE A 198 2.82 10.79 40.54
N SER A 199 1.77 10.00 40.31
CA SER A 199 1.91 8.60 39.92
C SER A 199 0.96 8.21 38.79
N GLN A 200 -0.35 8.40 38.96
CA GLN A 200 -1.33 7.84 38.02
C GLN A 200 -1.27 8.50 36.64
N MET A 201 -1.27 9.84 36.58
CA MET A 201 -1.18 10.58 35.32
C MET A 201 0.18 10.42 34.62
N PRO A 202 1.34 10.54 35.32
CA PRO A 202 2.63 10.24 34.71
C PRO A 202 2.68 8.86 34.04
N GLN A 203 2.22 7.80 34.70
CA GLN A 203 2.21 6.45 34.11
C GLN A 203 1.34 6.36 32.84
N ILE A 204 0.21 7.07 32.79
CA ILE A 204 -0.64 7.10 31.59
C ILE A 204 0.03 7.92 30.47
N PHE A 205 0.74 8.99 30.81
CA PHE A 205 1.52 9.76 29.83
C PHE A 205 2.69 8.95 29.30
N ASP A 206 3.40 8.20 30.13
CA ASP A 206 4.49 7.31 29.70
C ASP A 206 3.98 6.26 28.72
N LYS A 207 2.82 5.64 28.99
CA LYS A 207 2.16 4.70 28.05
C LYS A 207 1.82 5.36 26.71
N LEU A 208 1.28 6.58 26.74
CA LEU A 208 0.95 7.33 25.53
C LEU A 208 2.20 7.72 24.75
N GLN A 209 3.27 8.11 25.44
CA GLN A 209 4.55 8.46 24.83
C GLN A 209 5.19 7.24 24.17
N ASP A 210 5.31 6.11 24.87
CA ASP A 210 5.84 4.86 24.33
C ASP A 210 5.06 4.40 23.08
N MET A 211 3.73 4.46 23.14
CA MET A 211 2.87 4.17 21.99
C MET A 211 3.13 5.13 20.82
N ASP A 212 3.27 6.43 21.07
CA ASP A 212 3.52 7.46 20.05
C ASP A 212 4.90 7.29 19.39
N GLU A 213 5.93 7.02 20.18
CA GLU A 213 7.30 6.76 19.74
C GLU A 213 7.39 5.47 18.91
N ARG A 214 6.76 4.37 19.36
CA ARG A 214 6.66 3.12 18.59
C ARG A 214 5.98 3.36 17.24
N ARG A 215 4.85 4.08 17.24
CA ARG A 215 4.13 4.40 16.01
C ARG A 215 4.98 5.25 15.07
N ALA A 216 5.67 6.26 15.58
CA ALA A 216 6.55 7.12 14.78
C ALA A 216 7.74 6.33 14.19
N ALA A 217 8.38 5.47 14.97
CA ALA A 217 9.46 4.61 14.50
C ALA A 217 8.98 3.63 13.41
N HIS A 218 7.81 3.01 13.61
CA HIS A 218 7.23 2.08 12.64
C HIS A 218 6.83 2.79 11.33
N LEU A 219 6.32 4.01 11.41
CA LEU A 219 6.09 4.86 10.24
C LEU A 219 7.40 5.18 9.50
N GLY A 220 8.47 5.50 10.24
CA GLY A 220 9.80 5.73 9.68
C GLY A 220 10.35 4.51 8.93
N ALA A 221 10.20 3.32 9.50
CA ALA A 221 10.52 2.07 8.80
C ALA A 221 9.65 1.88 7.54
N GLY A 222 8.36 2.21 7.63
CA GLY A 222 7.43 2.23 6.50
C GLY A 222 7.87 3.16 5.36
N TYR A 223 8.49 4.31 5.66
CA TYR A 223 9.11 5.17 4.64
C TYR A 223 10.30 4.48 3.96
N GLY A 224 11.14 3.78 4.71
CA GLY A 224 12.28 3.03 4.18
C GLY A 224 11.87 1.96 3.17
N LEU A 225 10.82 1.19 3.49
CA LEU A 225 10.30 0.11 2.65
C LEU A 225 9.94 0.55 1.21
N LEU A 226 9.53 1.81 1.03
CA LEU A 226 9.24 2.35 -0.30
C LEU A 226 10.49 2.36 -1.19
N SER A 227 11.61 2.83 -0.64
CA SER A 227 12.89 2.87 -1.36
C SER A 227 13.52 1.49 -1.52
N GLU A 228 13.39 0.62 -0.52
CA GLU A 228 13.91 -0.75 -0.56
C GLU A 228 13.24 -1.59 -1.65
N ALA A 229 11.92 -1.42 -1.85
CA ALA A 229 11.20 -2.10 -2.91
C ALA A 229 11.73 -1.73 -4.31
N GLU A 230 12.11 -0.47 -4.53
CA GLU A 230 12.73 -0.01 -5.77
C GLU A 230 14.16 -0.56 -5.91
N LEU A 231 14.98 -0.46 -4.86
CA LEU A 231 16.36 -0.97 -4.88
C LEU A 231 16.44 -2.47 -5.15
N GLN A 232 15.45 -3.25 -4.68
CA GLN A 232 15.41 -4.70 -4.89
C GLN A 232 15.34 -5.07 -6.38
N VAL A 233 14.68 -4.25 -7.21
CA VAL A 233 14.50 -4.56 -8.64
C VAL A 233 15.59 -3.96 -9.53
N VAL A 234 16.39 -3.02 -9.03
CA VAL A 234 17.47 -2.35 -9.80
C VAL A 234 18.39 -3.34 -10.52
N PRO A 235 18.88 -4.44 -9.91
CA PRO A 235 19.78 -5.36 -10.61
C PRO A 235 19.15 -6.04 -11.83
N ILE A 236 17.87 -6.40 -11.74
CA ILE A 236 17.17 -7.05 -12.86
C ILE A 236 16.79 -6.03 -13.92
N ILE A 237 16.39 -4.82 -13.54
CA ILE A 237 16.19 -3.72 -14.49
C ILE A 237 17.47 -3.45 -15.27
N ALA A 238 18.63 -3.39 -14.60
CA ALA A 238 19.93 -3.22 -15.26
C ALA A 238 20.22 -4.35 -16.25
N LYS A 239 19.89 -5.60 -15.88
CA LYS A 239 20.00 -6.75 -16.78
C LYS A 239 19.11 -6.59 -18.02
N CYS A 240 17.87 -6.15 -17.87
CA CYS A 240 16.97 -5.92 -19.01
C CYS A 240 17.53 -4.86 -19.97
N LEU A 241 18.06 -3.76 -19.43
CA LEU A 241 18.68 -2.71 -20.23
C LEU A 241 19.92 -3.21 -20.99
N GLU A 242 20.77 -4.01 -20.35
CA GLU A 242 21.91 -4.62 -21.03
C GLU A 242 21.48 -5.64 -22.09
N GLY A 243 20.41 -6.43 -21.83
CA GLY A 243 19.83 -7.34 -22.80
C GLY A 243 19.35 -6.63 -24.07
N MET A 244 18.73 -5.45 -23.93
CA MET A 244 18.33 -4.63 -25.09
C MET A 244 19.52 -4.15 -25.91
N LYS A 245 20.62 -3.77 -25.23
CA LYS A 245 21.85 -3.34 -25.89
C LYS A 245 22.51 -4.50 -26.66
N VAL A 246 22.62 -5.68 -26.03
CA VAL A 246 23.13 -6.88 -26.68
C VAL A 246 22.28 -7.27 -27.90
N ALA A 247 20.96 -7.18 -27.80
CA ALA A 247 20.07 -7.44 -28.93
C ALA A 247 20.31 -6.43 -30.08
N ALA A 248 20.51 -5.15 -29.78
CA ALA A 248 20.83 -4.15 -30.80
C ALA A 248 22.18 -4.43 -31.49
N ASP A 249 23.19 -4.81 -30.72
CA ASP A 249 24.53 -5.15 -31.24
C ASP A 249 24.55 -6.47 -32.05
N ALA A 250 23.53 -7.33 -31.90
CA ALA A 250 23.40 -8.60 -32.62
C ALA A 250 22.88 -8.47 -34.06
N VAL A 251 22.48 -7.27 -34.49
CA VAL A 251 21.99 -7.04 -35.86
C VAL A 251 23.15 -7.10 -36.86
N ASP A 252 23.09 -8.04 -37.80
CA ASP A 252 24.09 -8.22 -38.85
C ASP A 252 23.48 -8.09 -40.26
N ALA A 253 23.63 -6.90 -40.83
CA ALA A 253 23.13 -6.58 -42.17
C ALA A 253 23.78 -7.43 -43.29
N LYS A 254 25.04 -7.85 -43.13
CA LYS A 254 25.73 -8.66 -44.14
C LYS A 254 25.20 -10.09 -44.10
N ASN A 255 25.06 -10.66 -42.92
CA ASN A 255 24.48 -11.98 -42.74
C ASN A 255 23.02 -12.00 -43.20
N ASP A 256 22.21 -11.00 -42.86
CA ASP A 256 20.81 -10.90 -43.30
C ASP A 256 20.69 -10.89 -44.84
N SER A 257 21.59 -10.21 -45.53
CA SER A 257 21.65 -10.21 -47.00
C SER A 257 21.96 -11.61 -47.57
N GLN A 258 22.86 -12.35 -46.93
CA GLN A 258 23.18 -13.73 -47.31
C GLN A 258 21.98 -14.66 -47.05
N VAL A 259 21.33 -14.53 -45.89
CA VAL A 259 20.11 -15.27 -45.55
C VAL A 259 19.03 -15.05 -46.61
N LEU A 260 18.84 -13.81 -47.07
CA LEU A 260 17.88 -13.49 -48.13
C LEU A 260 18.20 -14.24 -49.44
N ILE A 261 19.46 -14.20 -49.87
CA ILE A 261 19.91 -14.91 -51.08
C ILE A 261 19.69 -16.41 -50.94
N GLU A 262 20.08 -17.00 -49.81
CA GLU A 262 19.93 -18.44 -49.55
C GLU A 262 18.47 -18.89 -49.54
N LEU A 263 17.56 -18.07 -49.02
CA LEU A 263 16.13 -18.35 -49.01
C LEU A 263 15.47 -18.25 -50.40
N HIS A 264 16.01 -17.41 -51.30
CA HIS A 264 15.37 -17.08 -52.58
C HIS A 264 16.15 -17.53 -53.82
N LYS A 265 17.34 -18.10 -53.67
CA LYS A 265 18.09 -18.67 -54.79
C LYS A 265 17.24 -19.79 -55.40
N SER A 266 16.80 -19.59 -56.63
CA SER A 266 15.90 -20.51 -57.33
C SER A 266 16.61 -21.71 -57.95
N GLY A 267 17.94 -21.68 -58.01
CA GLY A 267 18.73 -22.63 -58.79
C GLY A 267 18.60 -22.44 -60.31
N PHE A 268 17.88 -21.43 -60.79
CA PHE A 268 17.81 -21.14 -62.23
C PHE A 268 19.18 -20.73 -62.76
N ALA A 269 19.67 -21.49 -63.74
CA ALA A 269 20.84 -21.08 -64.51
C ALA A 269 20.53 -19.80 -65.27
N ARG A 270 21.52 -18.91 -65.37
CA ARG A 270 21.43 -17.74 -66.22
C ARG A 270 21.21 -18.20 -67.67
N PRO A 271 20.21 -17.68 -68.40
CA PRO A 271 20.03 -18.04 -69.80
C PRO A 271 21.33 -17.81 -70.59
N GLY A 272 21.74 -18.81 -71.36
CA GLY A 272 22.83 -18.68 -72.32
C GLY A 272 22.38 -17.93 -73.56
N ASP A 273 23.30 -17.74 -74.50
CA ASP A 273 22.99 -17.11 -75.78
C ASP A 273 21.95 -17.95 -76.53
N VAL A 274 21.02 -17.25 -77.21
CA VAL A 274 20.02 -17.92 -78.04
C VAL A 274 20.71 -18.41 -79.31
N GLU A 275 20.69 -19.72 -79.52
CA GLU A 275 21.32 -20.34 -80.69
C GLU A 275 20.60 -19.92 -81.99
N PHE A 276 21.36 -19.82 -83.07
CA PHE A 276 20.83 -19.56 -84.41
C PHE A 276 20.13 -20.81 -84.94
N GLU A 277 18.83 -20.70 -85.23
CA GLU A 277 18.07 -21.75 -85.90
C GLU A 277 18.27 -21.65 -87.42
N ASP A 278 19.19 -22.46 -87.97
CA ASP A 278 19.43 -22.56 -89.41
C ASP A 278 18.41 -23.48 -90.10
N PHE A 279 17.43 -22.89 -90.78
CA PHE A 279 16.41 -23.62 -91.53
C PHE A 279 16.86 -24.10 -92.93
N SER A 280 18.09 -23.80 -93.35
CA SER A 280 18.59 -24.14 -94.69
C SER A 280 19.17 -25.57 -94.80
N GLN A 281 19.35 -26.27 -93.66
CA GLN A 281 19.82 -27.66 -93.63
C GLN A 281 18.65 -28.66 -93.49
N PRO A 282 18.68 -29.84 -94.16
CA PRO A 282 17.66 -30.86 -93.99
C PRO A 282 17.63 -31.32 -92.53
N MET A 283 16.45 -31.20 -91.88
CA MET A 283 16.24 -31.50 -90.47
C MET A 283 16.83 -32.86 -90.06
N ASN A 284 18.01 -32.87 -89.45
CA ASN A 284 18.38 -33.91 -88.51
C ASN A 284 17.69 -33.58 -87.19
N ARG A 285 16.54 -34.19 -86.96
CA ARG A 285 15.84 -34.16 -85.67
C ARG A 285 16.75 -34.81 -84.62
N VAL A 286 17.56 -34.01 -83.95
CA VAL A 286 18.09 -34.39 -82.64
C VAL A 286 16.90 -34.37 -81.67
N PRO A 287 16.68 -35.41 -80.84
CA PRO A 287 15.53 -35.44 -79.95
C PRO A 287 15.63 -34.27 -78.97
N SER A 288 14.66 -33.37 -79.04
CA SER A 288 14.40 -32.40 -77.99
C SER A 288 14.10 -33.16 -76.68
N ASP A 289 14.77 -32.77 -75.59
CA ASP A 289 14.52 -33.22 -74.21
C ASP A 289 13.10 -32.88 -73.68
N SER A 290 12.19 -32.45 -74.55
CA SER A 290 10.78 -32.21 -74.28
C SER A 290 9.88 -33.41 -74.63
N SER A 291 10.38 -34.64 -74.49
CA SER A 291 9.55 -35.84 -74.74
C SER A 291 8.84 -36.28 -73.46
N LEU A 292 7.55 -35.97 -73.38
CA LEU A 292 6.58 -36.59 -72.48
C LEU A 292 6.52 -38.10 -72.79
N GLY A 293 7.14 -38.92 -71.95
CA GLY A 293 7.01 -40.37 -72.02
C GLY A 293 5.58 -40.82 -71.69
N THR A 294 4.93 -41.51 -72.61
CA THR A 294 3.74 -42.35 -72.35
C THR A 294 4.17 -43.72 -71.78
N PRO A 295 3.36 -44.36 -70.92
CA PRO A 295 3.80 -45.49 -70.09
C PRO A 295 3.52 -46.86 -70.73
N SER A 296 4.41 -47.83 -70.47
CA SER A 296 4.13 -49.26 -70.65
C SER A 296 4.44 -50.01 -69.34
N ASP A 297 3.63 -51.03 -69.10
CA ASP A 297 3.22 -51.62 -67.83
C ASP A 297 4.27 -52.44 -67.07
N GLY A 298 4.23 -52.36 -65.73
CA GLY A 298 5.03 -53.15 -64.78
C GLY A 298 4.98 -52.66 -63.31
N ARG A 299 3.79 -52.69 -62.69
CA ARG A 299 3.35 -52.47 -61.27
C ARG A 299 4.32 -52.87 -60.10
N PRO A 300 4.04 -52.51 -58.80
CA PRO A 300 3.66 -51.23 -58.13
C PRO A 300 4.61 -50.88 -56.92
N GLU A 301 4.71 -49.66 -56.37
CA GLU A 301 3.84 -49.12 -55.29
C GLU A 301 4.09 -47.62 -54.93
N LEU A 302 2.95 -46.93 -54.72
CA LEU A 302 2.55 -45.78 -53.86
C LEU A 302 3.43 -44.51 -53.68
N ARG A 303 3.04 -43.41 -54.38
CA ARG A 303 2.31 -42.18 -53.92
C ARG A 303 3.16 -41.13 -53.14
N GLY A 304 3.17 -39.83 -53.46
CA GLY A 304 2.24 -39.00 -54.25
C GLY A 304 2.80 -37.62 -54.67
N SER A 305 1.98 -36.92 -55.45
CA SER A 305 2.33 -35.91 -56.47
C SER A 305 2.10 -34.45 -56.04
N GLY A 306 2.89 -33.53 -56.61
CA GLY A 306 2.73 -32.08 -56.50
C GLY A 306 3.33 -31.31 -57.69
N ARG A 307 2.78 -31.53 -58.89
CA ARG A 307 2.92 -30.82 -60.19
C ARG A 307 3.77 -29.52 -60.25
N SER A 308 4.88 -29.57 -60.98
CA SER A 308 5.49 -28.38 -61.60
C SER A 308 4.77 -28.06 -62.92
N ARG A 309 4.18 -26.85 -63.00
CA ARG A 309 3.51 -26.32 -64.19
C ARG A 309 4.52 -25.45 -64.94
N ALA A 310 4.85 -25.85 -66.16
CA ALA A 310 5.63 -25.03 -67.07
C ALA A 310 4.85 -23.78 -67.54
N LYS A 311 5.63 -22.74 -67.88
CA LYS A 311 5.32 -21.55 -68.71
C LYS A 311 4.79 -20.31 -67.97
N ARG A 312 5.65 -19.28 -67.86
CA ARG A 312 5.46 -17.94 -68.47
C ARG A 312 6.74 -17.09 -68.34
N TRP A 313 7.04 -16.37 -69.42
CA TRP A 313 8.10 -15.35 -69.51
C TRP A 313 7.74 -14.10 -68.69
N PRO A 314 8.73 -13.32 -68.18
CA PRO A 314 8.45 -12.28 -67.18
C PRO A 314 8.08 -10.90 -67.75
N PHE A 315 8.02 -10.70 -69.07
CA PHE A 315 7.62 -9.42 -69.67
C PHE A 315 6.11 -9.38 -69.97
N GLY A 316 5.32 -9.20 -68.93
CA GLY A 316 3.92 -8.79 -69.02
C GLY A 316 3.78 -7.29 -68.77
N LYS A 317 3.29 -6.56 -69.77
CA LYS A 317 3.05 -5.11 -69.78
C LYS A 317 2.29 -4.61 -68.55
N ARG A 318 2.69 -3.43 -68.04
CA ARG A 318 1.91 -2.54 -67.17
C ARG A 318 0.50 -2.34 -67.74
N ASN A 319 -0.50 -2.23 -66.86
CA ASN A 319 -1.65 -1.35 -67.07
C ASN A 319 -2.11 -0.73 -65.74
N LYS A 320 -2.46 0.56 -65.83
CA LYS A 320 -3.07 1.41 -64.80
C LYS A 320 -4.51 0.96 -64.51
N THR A 321 -4.89 0.95 -63.24
CA THR A 321 -5.87 1.84 -62.56
C THR A 321 -5.80 1.54 -61.09
#